data_AF-A0A2V2RSZ0-F1
#
_entry.id   AF-A0A2V2RSZ0-F1
#
_cell.length_a   1.000
_cell.length_b   1.000
_cell.length_c   1.000
_cell.angle_alpha   90.00
_cell.angle_beta   90.00
_cell.angle_gamma   90.00
#
_symmetry.space_group_name_H-M   'P 1'
#
loop_
_entity.id
_entity.type
_entity.pdbx_description
1 polymer ?
#
loop_
_entity_poly.entity_id
_entity_poly.type
_entity_poly.pdbx_seq_one_letter_code
_entity_poly.pdbx_strand_id
1 'polypeptide(L)'
;MANSSFRRMVTGYHGCDASVAAKVLSGAAPPNFSANPYDWLGWGIYFWEHGPQRAAEWAVEQARLAGKKVIEPAVLGARIDLGECFDLLDTAYTRSLGKFYSEFRQAALERGMRMPENRDALGSRRGDKVLRFRDRAVIDYAVSRAAEQEGVIFQTVRGAFIEGKPAFPRSKIALKSHIQIAVRDPACILEFFCPEPREVRWNA
;
A
#
# COMPACT_ATOMS: atom_id res chain seq x y z
N MET A 1 -2.97 -23.33 26.73
CA MET A 1 -2.55 -23.97 25.46
C MET A 1 -1.70 -22.96 24.73
N ALA A 2 -0.46 -23.31 24.36
CA ALA A 2 0.44 -22.39 23.69
C ALA A 2 -0.18 -21.97 22.35
N ASN A 3 -0.73 -20.75 22.31
CA ASN A 3 -1.22 -20.15 21.09
C ASN A 3 0.03 -19.80 20.28
N SER A 4 0.51 -20.74 19.47
CA SER A 4 1.51 -20.48 18.46
C SER A 4 0.87 -19.54 17.43
N SER A 5 0.76 -18.26 17.79
CA SER A 5 0.44 -17.17 16.87
C SER A 5 1.51 -17.21 15.80
N PHE A 6 1.15 -17.79 14.65
CA PHE A 6 2.01 -17.79 13.48
C PHE A 6 2.12 -16.34 13.03
N ARG A 7 3.20 -15.67 13.46
CA ARG A 7 3.50 -14.30 13.05
C ARG A 7 3.89 -14.33 11.58
N ARG A 8 3.15 -13.56 10.77
CA ARG A 8 3.46 -13.40 9.35
C ARG A 8 4.36 -12.18 9.20
N MET A 9 5.64 -12.39 9.49
CA MET A 9 6.67 -11.35 9.42
C MET A 9 7.10 -11.11 7.98
N VAL A 10 7.11 -9.84 7.57
CA VAL A 10 7.61 -9.40 6.26
C VAL A 10 8.51 -8.17 6.42
N THR A 11 9.31 -7.90 5.39
CA THR A 11 10.10 -6.67 5.31
C THR A 11 9.43 -5.70 4.37
N GLY A 12 9.06 -4.53 4.87
CA GLY A 12 8.49 -3.43 4.08
C GLY A 12 9.52 -2.35 3.81
N TYR A 13 9.41 -1.71 2.65
CA TYR A 13 10.23 -0.54 2.28
C TYR A 13 9.32 0.64 1.94
N HIS A 14 9.67 1.83 2.41
CA HIS A 14 8.91 3.06 2.18
C HIS A 14 9.82 4.11 1.55
N GLY A 15 9.53 4.51 0.32
CA GLY A 15 10.21 5.61 -0.35
C GLY A 15 9.72 6.94 0.24
N CYS A 16 10.63 7.80 0.66
CA CYS A 16 10.30 9.09 1.28
C CYS A 16 11.41 10.13 1.10
N ASP A 17 11.25 11.28 1.72
CA ASP A 17 12.31 12.27 1.85
C ASP A 17 13.32 11.87 2.95
N ALA A 18 14.60 12.17 2.76
CA ALA A 18 15.65 11.88 3.73
C ALA A 18 15.36 12.46 5.12
N SER A 19 14.73 13.64 5.20
CA SER A 19 14.34 14.25 6.48
C SER A 19 13.23 13.45 7.19
N VAL A 20 12.34 12.80 6.44
CA VAL A 20 11.31 11.91 7.01
C VAL A 20 11.95 10.64 7.52
N ALA A 21 12.83 10.00 6.73
CA ALA A 21 13.55 8.80 7.16
C ALA A 21 14.35 9.05 8.45
N ALA A 22 15.09 10.16 8.52
CA ALA A 22 15.88 10.53 9.69
C ALA A 22 15.01 10.72 10.96
N LYS A 23 13.84 11.37 10.83
CA LYS A 23 12.90 11.57 11.95
C LYS A 23 12.31 10.26 12.46
N VAL A 24 11.96 9.35 11.57
CA VAL A 24 11.40 8.04 11.97
C VAL A 24 12.48 7.16 12.60
N LEU A 25 13.68 7.10 12.01
CA LEU A 25 14.80 6.29 12.52
C LEU A 25 15.31 6.76 13.88
N SER A 26 15.29 8.07 14.14
CA SER A 26 15.67 8.64 15.44
C SER A 26 14.57 8.52 16.50
N GLY A 27 13.38 8.06 16.14
CA GLY A 27 12.20 8.05 17.03
C GLY A 27 11.63 9.44 17.30
N ALA A 28 12.08 10.48 16.59
CA ALA A 28 11.62 11.86 16.76
C ALA A 28 10.19 12.08 16.24
N ALA A 29 9.72 11.25 15.31
CA ALA A 29 8.33 11.27 14.84
C ALA A 29 7.89 9.87 14.36
N PRO A 30 6.59 9.53 14.50
CA PRO A 30 6.04 8.32 13.89
C PRO A 30 5.98 8.46 12.35
N PRO A 31 5.85 7.34 11.63
CA PRO A 31 5.52 7.38 10.20
C PRO A 31 4.16 8.05 9.97
N ASN A 32 4.01 8.73 8.84
CA ASN A 32 2.77 9.40 8.49
C ASN A 32 1.76 8.43 7.86
N PHE A 33 0.52 8.50 8.31
CA PHE A 33 -0.59 7.87 7.62
C PHE A 33 -0.88 8.59 6.31
N SER A 34 -1.17 7.81 5.27
CA SER A 34 -1.67 8.36 4.02
C SER A 34 -3.19 8.49 4.08
N ALA A 35 -3.67 9.70 3.83
CA ALA A 35 -5.09 10.04 3.77
C ALA A 35 -5.52 10.45 2.35
N ASN A 36 -4.74 10.12 1.31
CA ASN A 36 -5.15 10.49 -0.04
C ASN A 36 -6.39 9.67 -0.42
N PRO A 37 -7.36 10.29 -1.11
CA PRO A 37 -8.61 9.63 -1.49
C PRO A 37 -8.44 8.54 -2.56
N TYR A 38 -7.22 8.36 -3.06
CA TYR A 38 -6.88 7.44 -4.15
C TYR A 38 -5.81 6.41 -3.79
N ASP A 39 -5.39 6.34 -2.53
CA ASP A 39 -4.41 5.32 -2.10
C ASP A 39 -5.02 3.92 -2.23
N TRP A 40 -4.29 2.98 -2.81
CA TRP A 40 -4.95 1.79 -3.34
C TRP A 40 -5.59 0.89 -2.27
N LEU A 41 -4.83 0.55 -1.23
CA LEU A 41 -5.16 -0.49 -0.25
C LEU A 41 -5.84 0.03 1.01
N GLY A 42 -6.43 1.21 0.95
CA GLY A 42 -7.14 1.76 2.08
C GLY A 42 -6.36 2.84 2.85
N TRP A 43 -6.85 3.20 4.04
CA TRP A 43 -6.13 4.08 4.95
C TRP A 43 -4.95 3.31 5.55
N GLY A 44 -3.77 3.93 5.67
CA GLY A 44 -2.63 3.27 6.29
C GLY A 44 -1.29 3.91 6.00
N ILE A 45 -0.24 3.29 6.54
CA ILE A 45 1.17 3.56 6.25
C ILE A 45 1.61 2.55 5.19
N TYR A 46 2.14 3.04 4.07
CA TYR A 46 2.34 2.23 2.86
C TYR A 46 3.77 1.71 2.73
N PHE A 47 3.91 0.42 2.44
CA PHE A 47 5.20 -0.22 2.19
C PHE A 47 5.16 -1.09 0.94
N TRP A 48 6.28 -1.11 0.21
CA TRP A 48 6.61 -2.14 -0.76
C TRP A 48 7.16 -3.36 -0.02
N GLU A 49 6.45 -4.48 -0.05
CA GLU A 49 6.92 -5.73 0.54
C GLU A 49 8.10 -6.27 -0.27
N HIS A 50 9.23 -6.49 0.41
CA HIS A 50 10.48 -6.97 -0.18
C HIS A 50 10.93 -6.21 -1.44
N GLY A 51 10.52 -4.93 -1.57
CA GLY A 51 10.73 -4.11 -2.76
C GLY A 51 11.53 -2.83 -2.53
N PRO A 52 12.78 -2.89 -2.02
CA PRO A 52 13.61 -1.70 -1.75
C PRO A 52 13.85 -0.88 -3.01
N GLN A 53 14.13 -1.53 -4.15
CA GLN A 53 14.37 -0.86 -5.41
C GLN A 53 13.15 -0.08 -5.90
N ARG A 54 11.94 -0.65 -5.85
CA ARG A 54 10.71 0.04 -6.28
C ARG A 54 10.40 1.24 -5.38
N ALA A 55 10.63 1.11 -4.07
CA ALA A 55 10.50 2.20 -3.11
C ALA A 55 11.46 3.36 -3.46
N ALA A 56 12.71 3.06 -3.80
CA ALA A 56 13.69 4.06 -4.23
C ALA A 56 13.30 4.74 -5.54
N GLU A 57 12.90 3.96 -6.56
CA GLU A 57 12.41 4.48 -7.83
C GLU A 57 11.24 5.44 -7.63
N TRP A 58 10.30 5.09 -6.74
CA TRP A 58 9.18 5.95 -6.41
C TRP A 58 9.65 7.27 -5.79
N ALA A 59 10.57 7.23 -4.84
CA ALA A 59 11.10 8.45 -4.21
C ALA A 59 11.82 9.36 -5.22
N VAL A 60 12.60 8.78 -6.14
CA VAL A 60 13.25 9.51 -7.24
C VAL A 60 12.23 10.11 -8.20
N GLU A 61 11.17 9.37 -8.55
CA GLU A 61 10.07 9.85 -9.38
C GLU A 61 9.36 11.06 -8.72
N GLN A 62 9.08 10.98 -7.42
CA GLN A 62 8.45 12.07 -6.67
C GLN A 62 9.34 13.33 -6.60
N ALA A 63 10.65 13.17 -6.49
CA ALA A 63 11.59 14.29 -6.47
C ALA A 63 11.71 15.05 -7.80
N ARG A 64 11.18 14.49 -8.90
CA ARG A 64 11.11 15.15 -10.21
C ARG A 64 9.82 15.93 -10.44
N LEU A 65 8.81 15.77 -9.60
CA LEU A 65 7.51 16.44 -9.78
C LEU A 65 7.56 17.92 -9.38
N ALA A 66 6.75 18.75 -10.05
CA ALA A 66 6.50 20.12 -9.61
C ALA A 66 5.72 20.10 -8.27
N GLY A 67 6.11 20.92 -7.29
CA GLY A 67 5.53 20.86 -5.93
C GLY A 67 5.94 19.61 -5.14
N LYS A 68 7.13 19.07 -5.46
CA LYS A 68 7.70 17.84 -4.92
C LYS A 68 7.57 17.69 -3.40
N LYS A 69 7.00 16.55 -3.00
CA LYS A 69 6.92 16.06 -1.62
C LYS A 69 8.24 15.45 -1.12
N VAL A 70 9.11 15.08 -2.04
CA VAL A 70 10.44 14.51 -1.79
C VAL A 70 11.47 15.45 -2.38
N ILE A 71 12.36 15.98 -1.54
CA ILE A 71 13.47 16.84 -1.96
C ILE A 71 14.71 15.99 -2.16
N GLU A 72 15.05 15.16 -1.17
CA GLU A 72 16.16 14.22 -1.20
C GLU A 72 15.62 12.80 -1.08
N PRO A 73 15.63 11.99 -2.17
CA PRO A 73 15.12 10.63 -2.14
C PRO A 73 15.83 9.75 -1.10
N ALA A 74 15.04 9.07 -0.27
CA ALA A 74 15.50 8.07 0.68
C ALA A 74 14.55 6.86 0.72
N VAL A 75 15.03 5.76 1.27
CA VAL A 75 14.21 4.58 1.56
C VAL A 75 14.33 4.26 3.04
N LEU A 76 13.18 4.03 3.67
CA LEU A 76 13.05 3.55 5.04
C LEU A 76 12.65 2.07 5.01
N GLY A 77 13.39 1.21 5.70
CA GLY A 77 13.03 -0.19 5.90
C GLY A 77 12.21 -0.39 7.17
N ALA A 78 11.34 -1.39 7.19
CA ALA A 78 10.54 -1.78 8.35
C ALA A 78 10.37 -3.30 8.45
N ARG A 79 10.42 -3.85 9.68
CA ARG A 79 9.93 -5.21 9.94
C ARG A 79 8.47 -5.12 10.38
N ILE A 80 7.60 -5.82 9.64
CA ILE A 80 6.15 -5.73 9.80
C ILE A 80 5.61 -7.11 10.15
N ASP A 81 4.87 -7.23 11.24
CA ASP A 81 3.98 -8.36 11.49
C ASP A 81 2.64 -8.06 10.81
N LEU A 82 2.21 -8.88 9.87
CA LEU A 82 0.95 -8.65 9.17
C LEU A 82 -0.28 -8.79 10.09
N GLY A 83 -0.16 -9.48 11.24
CA GLY A 83 -1.27 -9.68 12.17
C GLY A 83 -2.53 -10.24 11.48
N GLU A 84 -3.69 -9.69 11.84
CA GLU A 84 -4.93 -9.93 11.10
C GLU A 84 -4.93 -9.11 9.81
N CYS A 85 -4.59 -9.76 8.70
CA CYS A 85 -4.36 -9.10 7.42
C CYS A 85 -5.45 -9.43 6.41
N PHE A 86 -6.05 -8.38 5.83
CA PHE A 86 -6.88 -8.51 4.65
C PHE A 86 -5.99 -8.74 3.42
N ASP A 87 -5.62 -10.00 3.20
CA ASP A 87 -4.66 -10.40 2.17
C ASP A 87 -5.34 -10.67 0.82
N LEU A 88 -5.26 -9.70 -0.09
CA LEU A 88 -5.87 -9.79 -1.42
C LEU A 88 -5.12 -10.74 -2.37
N LEU A 89 -4.10 -11.45 -1.90
CA LEU A 89 -3.53 -12.61 -2.60
C LEU A 89 -4.26 -13.92 -2.26
N ASP A 90 -5.12 -13.91 -1.24
CA ASP A 90 -6.03 -15.01 -0.94
C ASP A 90 -7.34 -14.87 -1.75
N THR A 91 -7.75 -15.97 -2.37
CA THR A 91 -9.02 -16.03 -3.10
C THR A 91 -10.25 -15.88 -2.20
N ALA A 92 -10.14 -16.18 -0.90
CA ALA A 92 -11.21 -15.95 0.06
C ALA A 92 -11.47 -14.44 0.23
N TYR A 93 -10.42 -13.67 0.51
CA TYR A 93 -10.54 -12.21 0.71
C TYR A 93 -10.91 -11.46 -0.58
N THR A 94 -10.41 -11.88 -1.74
CA THR A 94 -10.85 -11.27 -3.02
C THR A 94 -12.30 -11.58 -3.37
N ARG A 95 -12.82 -12.77 -3.02
CA ARG A 95 -14.26 -13.08 -3.13
C ARG A 95 -15.08 -12.23 -2.16
N SER A 96 -14.64 -12.08 -0.92
CA SER A 96 -15.30 -11.21 0.07
C SER A 96 -15.32 -9.75 -0.38
N LEU A 97 -14.21 -9.24 -0.92
CA LEU A 97 -14.14 -7.88 -1.48
C LEU A 97 -15.20 -7.65 -2.59
N GLY A 98 -15.45 -8.65 -3.42
CA GLY A 98 -16.52 -8.60 -4.44
C GLY A 98 -17.93 -8.49 -3.87
N LYS A 99 -18.18 -9.12 -2.71
CA LYS A 99 -19.45 -8.99 -1.97
C LYS A 99 -19.59 -7.59 -1.38
N PHE A 100 -18.56 -7.13 -0.66
CA PHE A 100 -18.53 -5.78 -0.09
C PHE A 100 -18.65 -4.68 -1.14
N TYR A 101 -18.12 -4.88 -2.36
CA TYR A 101 -18.35 -3.97 -3.47
C TYR A 101 -19.85 -3.86 -3.85
N SER A 102 -20.55 -5.00 -3.91
CA SER A 102 -21.98 -5.02 -4.23
C SER A 102 -22.81 -4.30 -3.17
N GLU A 103 -22.50 -4.53 -1.90
CA GLU A 103 -23.12 -3.84 -0.76
C GLU A 103 -22.81 -2.35 -0.75
N PHE A 104 -21.54 -1.97 -0.92
CA PHE A 104 -21.12 -0.57 -1.02
C PHE A 104 -21.86 0.16 -2.14
N ARG A 105 -22.03 -0.48 -3.29
CA ARG A 105 -22.76 0.07 -4.43
C ARG A 105 -24.25 0.27 -4.11
N GLN A 106 -24.90 -0.67 -3.44
CA GLN A 106 -26.30 -0.52 -3.01
C GLN A 106 -26.45 0.63 -2.01
N ALA A 107 -25.59 0.67 -0.99
CA ALA A 107 -25.59 1.75 -0.01
C ALA A 107 -25.34 3.13 -0.64
N ALA A 108 -24.45 3.20 -1.64
CA ALA A 108 -24.21 4.44 -2.38
C ALA A 108 -25.44 4.88 -3.18
N LEU A 109 -26.12 3.94 -3.85
CA LEU A 109 -27.34 4.20 -4.61
C LEU A 109 -28.47 4.72 -3.72
N GLU A 110 -28.72 4.06 -2.59
CA GLU A 110 -29.74 4.46 -1.61
C GLU A 110 -29.50 5.87 -1.05
N ARG A 111 -28.23 6.27 -0.93
CA ARG A 111 -27.81 7.60 -0.46
C ARG A 111 -27.70 8.64 -1.59
N GLY A 112 -28.02 8.30 -2.83
CA GLY A 112 -27.85 9.18 -3.99
C GLY A 112 -26.39 9.58 -4.26
N MET A 113 -25.43 8.81 -3.76
CA MET A 113 -23.99 9.09 -3.92
C MET A 113 -23.48 8.55 -5.25
N ARG A 114 -22.68 9.34 -5.95
CA ARG A 114 -21.99 8.89 -7.17
C ARG A 114 -20.86 7.93 -6.81
N MET A 115 -20.80 6.80 -7.49
CA MET A 115 -19.72 5.83 -7.32
C MET A 115 -18.35 6.40 -7.72
N PRO A 116 -17.30 6.26 -6.88
CA PRO A 116 -15.94 6.62 -7.27
C PRO A 116 -15.43 5.75 -8.42
N GLU A 117 -14.41 6.25 -9.10
CA GLU A 117 -13.81 5.62 -10.29
C GLU A 117 -12.29 5.63 -10.18
N ASN A 118 -11.66 4.51 -10.53
CA ASN A 118 -10.21 4.46 -10.69
C ASN A 118 -9.81 5.14 -12.00
N ARG A 119 -8.76 5.96 -11.96
CA ARG A 119 -8.33 6.81 -13.07
C ARG A 119 -6.83 6.73 -13.27
N ASP A 120 -6.38 6.95 -14.49
CA ASP A 120 -4.98 7.19 -14.77
C ASP A 120 -4.59 8.58 -14.24
N ALA A 121 -3.40 8.72 -13.66
CA ALA A 121 -2.82 10.02 -13.37
C ALA A 121 -2.24 10.64 -14.65
N LEU A 122 -2.16 11.98 -14.70
CA LEU A 122 -1.49 12.66 -15.79
C LEU A 122 -0.03 12.18 -15.90
N GLY A 123 0.41 11.79 -17.11
CA GLY A 123 1.75 11.26 -17.34
C GLY A 123 1.95 9.80 -16.93
N SER A 124 0.95 9.15 -16.32
CA SER A 124 0.98 7.69 -16.10
C SER A 124 0.62 6.92 -17.36
N ARG A 125 1.05 5.66 -17.43
CA ARG A 125 0.66 4.78 -18.54
C ARG A 125 -0.84 4.54 -18.52
N ARG A 126 -1.47 4.69 -19.68
CA ARG A 126 -2.90 4.43 -19.84
C ARG A 126 -3.25 3.01 -19.40
N GLY A 127 -4.20 2.89 -18.47
CA GLY A 127 -4.69 1.62 -17.95
C GLY A 127 -4.07 1.16 -16.63
N ASP A 128 -2.96 1.76 -16.17
CA ASP A 128 -2.36 1.45 -14.86
C ASP A 128 -3.27 1.94 -13.71
N LYS A 129 -4.13 2.93 -13.97
CA LYS A 129 -5.14 3.47 -13.07
C LYS A 129 -4.61 3.82 -11.68
N VAL A 130 -3.44 4.45 -11.61
CA VAL A 130 -2.74 4.72 -10.34
C VAL A 130 -3.52 5.58 -9.34
N LEU A 131 -4.58 6.29 -9.78
CA LEU A 131 -5.52 6.96 -8.88
C LEU A 131 -6.70 6.04 -8.56
N ARG A 132 -6.63 5.33 -7.43
CA ARG A 132 -7.48 4.17 -7.11
C ARG A 132 -8.67 4.50 -6.20
N PHE A 133 -9.41 5.57 -6.52
CA PHE A 133 -10.52 6.07 -5.69
C PHE A 133 -11.60 5.02 -5.36
N ARG A 134 -11.94 4.15 -6.32
CA ARG A 134 -12.95 3.10 -6.08
C ARG A 134 -12.39 2.02 -5.19
N ASP A 135 -11.19 1.54 -5.48
CA ASP A 135 -10.57 0.46 -4.72
C ASP A 135 -10.36 0.91 -3.27
N ARG A 136 -9.84 2.14 -3.05
CA ARG A 136 -9.72 2.80 -1.74
C ARG A 136 -11.01 2.75 -0.95
N ALA A 137 -12.12 3.20 -1.55
CA ALA A 137 -13.41 3.32 -0.90
C ALA A 137 -14.02 1.96 -0.55
N VAL A 138 -13.91 0.99 -1.46
CA VAL A 138 -14.43 -0.36 -1.26
C VAL A 138 -13.63 -1.12 -0.20
N ILE A 139 -12.31 -0.97 -0.18
CA ILE A 139 -11.46 -1.61 0.84
C ILE A 139 -11.75 -1.04 2.23
N ASP A 140 -11.83 0.28 2.38
CA ASP A 140 -12.20 0.85 3.69
C ASP A 140 -13.61 0.45 4.12
N TYR A 141 -14.57 0.40 3.19
CA TYR A 141 -15.90 -0.11 3.48
C TYR A 141 -15.84 -1.57 3.95
N ALA A 142 -15.11 -2.43 3.24
CA ALA A 142 -14.95 -3.84 3.59
C ALA A 142 -14.33 -4.02 4.98
N VAL A 143 -13.26 -3.30 5.28
CA VAL A 143 -12.58 -3.38 6.58
C VAL A 143 -13.51 -2.91 7.71
N SER A 144 -14.22 -1.79 7.52
CA SER A 144 -15.18 -1.31 8.52
C SER A 144 -16.35 -2.28 8.71
N ARG A 145 -16.89 -2.84 7.62
CA ARG A 145 -17.99 -3.81 7.69
C ARG A 145 -17.60 -5.12 8.36
N ALA A 146 -16.41 -5.64 8.06
CA ALA A 146 -15.91 -6.84 8.73
C ALA A 146 -15.79 -6.64 10.25
N ALA A 147 -15.34 -5.46 10.69
CA ALA A 147 -15.29 -5.13 12.11
C ALA A 147 -16.69 -5.05 12.73
N GLU A 148 -17.65 -4.41 12.06
CA GLU A 148 -19.03 -4.25 12.54
C GLU A 148 -19.82 -5.57 12.59
N GLN A 149 -19.70 -6.41 11.56
CA GLN A 149 -20.56 -7.59 11.35
C GLN A 149 -19.93 -8.88 11.89
N GLU A 150 -18.60 -9.00 11.82
CA GLU A 150 -17.88 -10.24 12.13
C GLU A 150 -16.93 -10.07 13.32
N GLY A 151 -16.74 -8.84 13.83
CA GLY A 151 -15.78 -8.55 14.89
C GLY A 151 -14.32 -8.67 14.45
N VAL A 152 -14.06 -8.74 13.13
CA VAL A 152 -12.71 -8.89 12.57
C VAL A 152 -12.09 -7.51 12.35
N ILE A 153 -11.02 -7.21 13.08
CA ILE A 153 -10.28 -5.95 12.96
C ILE A 153 -9.03 -6.20 12.13
N PHE A 154 -9.08 -5.83 10.85
CA PHE A 154 -7.90 -5.92 9.99
C PHE A 154 -6.86 -4.85 10.34
N GLN A 155 -5.67 -5.31 10.69
CA GLN A 155 -4.53 -4.48 11.08
C GLN A 155 -3.68 -4.07 9.88
N THR A 156 -3.64 -4.91 8.84
CA THR A 156 -2.98 -4.59 7.56
C THR A 156 -3.84 -5.00 6.37
N VAL A 157 -3.62 -4.35 5.22
CA VAL A 157 -4.16 -4.77 3.92
C VAL A 157 -2.99 -5.01 2.98
N ARG A 158 -2.99 -6.13 2.26
CA ARG A 158 -1.89 -6.55 1.39
C ARG A 158 -2.41 -6.91 0.00
N GLY A 159 -1.69 -6.55 -1.05
CA GLY A 159 -2.08 -6.89 -2.42
C GLY A 159 -0.97 -6.74 -3.45
N ALA A 160 -1.04 -7.50 -4.56
CA ALA A 160 -0.11 -7.37 -5.67
C ALA A 160 -0.55 -6.30 -6.66
N PHE A 161 0.24 -5.23 -6.77
CA PHE A 161 0.03 -4.18 -7.75
C PHE A 161 0.74 -4.52 -9.06
N ILE A 162 -0.02 -4.59 -10.15
CA ILE A 162 0.53 -4.80 -11.49
C ILE A 162 0.72 -3.43 -12.14
N GLU A 163 1.96 -2.98 -12.22
CA GLU A 163 2.33 -1.62 -12.63
C GLU A 163 3.38 -1.66 -13.74
N GLY A 164 3.29 -0.71 -14.69
CA GLY A 164 4.30 -0.49 -15.70
C GLY A 164 4.11 -1.32 -16.97
N LYS A 165 5.03 -1.11 -17.93
CA LYS A 165 5.01 -1.83 -19.21
C LYS A 165 5.39 -3.31 -19.02
N PRO A 166 4.97 -4.19 -19.95
CA PRO A 166 5.48 -5.56 -20.01
C PRO A 166 7.01 -5.58 -20.03
N ALA A 167 7.61 -6.54 -19.32
CA ALA A 167 9.07 -6.71 -19.25
C ALA A 167 9.69 -7.03 -20.61
N PHE A 168 8.94 -7.66 -21.49
CA PHE A 168 9.28 -7.98 -22.88
C PHE A 168 7.99 -8.09 -23.71
N PRO A 169 8.06 -8.05 -25.07
CA PRO A 169 6.87 -8.11 -25.92
C PRO A 169 5.93 -9.26 -25.55
N ARG A 170 4.63 -8.94 -25.41
CA ARG A 170 3.54 -9.87 -25.04
C ARG A 170 3.64 -10.49 -23.63
N SER A 171 4.56 -10.04 -22.78
CA SER A 171 4.66 -10.53 -21.40
C SER A 171 3.48 -10.08 -20.53
N LYS A 172 3.08 -10.92 -19.57
CA LYS A 172 2.20 -10.54 -18.45
C LYS A 172 2.98 -10.10 -17.20
N ILE A 173 4.31 -10.22 -17.22
CA ILE A 173 5.19 -9.71 -16.17
C ILE A 173 5.40 -8.22 -16.45
N ALA A 174 4.95 -7.35 -15.55
CA ALA A 174 5.13 -5.92 -15.67
C ALA A 174 6.40 -5.46 -14.92
N LEU A 175 7.12 -4.48 -15.47
CA LEU A 175 8.42 -4.05 -14.96
C LEU A 175 8.39 -3.49 -13.53
N LYS A 176 7.23 -2.96 -13.10
CA LYS A 176 7.08 -2.32 -11.79
C LYS A 176 6.13 -3.08 -10.87
N SER A 177 5.75 -4.31 -11.23
CA SER A 177 4.91 -5.15 -10.38
C SER A 177 5.53 -5.33 -9.00
N HIS A 178 4.73 -5.19 -7.95
CA HIS A 178 5.18 -5.33 -6.56
C HIS A 178 4.03 -5.74 -5.65
N ILE A 179 4.35 -6.23 -4.46
CA ILE A 179 3.38 -6.38 -3.39
C ILE A 179 3.42 -5.09 -2.56
N GLN A 180 2.25 -4.54 -2.27
CA GLN A 180 2.08 -3.37 -1.44
C GLN A 180 1.33 -3.75 -0.16
N ILE A 181 1.69 -3.11 0.94
CA ILE A 181 1.06 -3.26 2.24
C ILE A 181 0.61 -1.88 2.71
N ALA A 182 -0.65 -1.75 3.13
CA ALA A 182 -1.12 -0.64 3.94
C ALA A 182 -1.27 -1.11 5.39
N VAL A 183 -0.39 -0.62 6.25
CA VAL A 183 -0.44 -0.87 7.70
C VAL A 183 -1.43 0.10 8.33
N ARG A 184 -2.52 -0.42 8.90
CA ARG A 184 -3.58 0.37 9.55
C ARG A 184 -3.31 0.53 11.05
N ASP A 185 -2.76 -0.51 11.66
CA ASP A 185 -2.37 -0.51 13.07
C ASP A 185 -0.84 -0.37 13.20
N PRO A 186 -0.31 0.75 13.71
CA PRO A 186 1.13 0.95 13.89
C PRO A 186 1.82 -0.10 14.76
N ALA A 187 1.08 -0.80 15.64
CA ALA A 187 1.63 -1.88 16.46
C ALA A 187 2.14 -3.07 15.62
N CYS A 188 1.71 -3.18 14.36
CA CYS A 188 2.23 -4.15 13.41
C CYS A 188 3.66 -3.82 12.94
N ILE A 189 4.12 -2.58 13.09
CA ILE A 189 5.48 -2.19 12.71
C ILE A 189 6.38 -2.40 13.93
N LEU A 190 7.20 -3.45 13.86
CA LEU A 190 8.03 -3.85 14.99
C LEU A 190 9.30 -3.01 15.12
N GLU A 191 9.84 -2.57 13.98
CA GLU A 191 11.02 -1.72 13.94
C GLU A 191 11.16 -1.03 12.58
N PHE A 192 11.92 0.05 12.58
CA PHE A 192 12.44 0.73 11.40
C PHE A 192 13.94 0.58 11.31
N PHE A 193 14.47 0.52 10.09
CA PHE A 193 15.91 0.45 9.84
C PHE A 193 16.30 1.19 8.54
N CYS A 194 17.58 1.53 8.43
CA CYS A 194 18.14 2.05 7.18
C CYS A 194 18.49 0.85 6.28
N PRO A 195 17.95 0.74 5.05
CA PRO A 195 18.29 -0.35 4.13
C PRO A 195 19.78 -0.37 3.80
N GLU A 196 20.33 -1.56 3.53
CA GLU A 196 21.73 -1.69 3.14
C GLU A 196 21.97 -1.06 1.77
N PRO A 197 23.11 -0.38 1.52
CA PRO A 197 23.38 0.25 0.22
C PRO A 197 23.30 -0.70 -0.98
N ARG A 198 23.51 -2.00 -0.78
CA ARG A 198 23.41 -3.03 -1.83
C ARG A 198 21.97 -3.36 -2.25
N GLU A 199 20.98 -3.06 -1.40
CA GLU A 199 19.56 -3.34 -1.64
C GLU A 199 18.90 -2.28 -2.53
N VAL A 200 19.50 -1.09 -2.59
CA VAL A 200 18.97 0.06 -3.34
C VAL A 200 19.99 0.57 -4.35
N ARG A 201 19.64 0.52 -5.63
CA ARG A 201 20.43 1.09 -6.72
C ARG A 201 19.80 2.38 -7.19
N TRP A 202 20.40 3.51 -6.81
CA TRP A 202 19.91 4.85 -7.14
C TRP A 202 20.11 5.27 -8.59
N ASN A 203 21.05 4.61 -9.30
CA ASN A 203 21.45 4.95 -10.68
C ASN A 203 21.05 3.88 -11.72
N ALA A 204 20.07 3.02 -11.40
CA ALA A 204 19.65 1.91 -12.26
C ALA A 204 18.57 2.31 -13.28
#